data_AF-A0A1H6MT31-F1
#
_entry.id   AF-A0A1H6MT31-F1
#
_cell.length_a   1.000
_cell.length_b   1.000
_cell.length_c   1.000
_cell.angle_alpha   90.00
_cell.angle_beta   90.00
_cell.angle_gamma   90.00
#
_symmetry.space_group_name_H-M   'P 1'
#
loop_
_entity.id
_entity.type
_entity.pdbx_description
1 polymer ?
#
loop_
_entity_poly.entity_id
_entity_poly.type
_entity_poly.pdbx_seq_one_letter_code
_entity_poly.pdbx_strand_id
1 'polypeptide(L)'
;MNKVLKIIGIIIGLIVIVIGVLFFIADKKMQKINIAQQNADFIIQNLDKSDVINEFPDNNFPNKSQIKNFVDGISQNCDWKNKDGKFVDFFTMKNIGGTDQTAYIYEYYLKCDSLRFILTYDMNKEEPELSRLDIQPLEEPNDMILFPEKQLKNR
;
A
#
# COMPACT_ATOMS: atom_id res chain seq x y z
N MET A 1 -5.42 55.75 -4.39
CA MET A 1 -5.67 54.29 -4.37
C MET A 1 -6.31 53.93 -3.03
N ASN A 2 -7.61 53.59 -3.03
CA ASN A 2 -8.42 53.45 -1.81
C ASN A 2 -7.83 52.38 -0.88
N LYS A 3 -7.73 52.69 0.43
CA LYS A 3 -7.26 51.76 1.48
C LYS A 3 -7.98 50.39 1.39
N VAL A 4 -9.25 50.41 0.99
CA VAL A 4 -10.09 49.23 0.75
C VAL A 4 -9.51 48.29 -0.32
N LEU A 5 -9.03 48.82 -1.46
CA LEU A 5 -8.42 48.00 -2.53
C LEU A 5 -7.11 47.32 -2.07
N LYS A 6 -6.31 47.99 -1.23
CA LYS A 6 -5.09 47.39 -0.65
C LYS A 6 -5.43 46.25 0.30
N ILE A 7 -6.45 46.40 1.14
CA ILE A 7 -6.90 45.36 2.07
C ILE A 7 -7.42 44.14 1.30
N ILE A 8 -8.24 44.34 0.26
CA ILE A 8 -8.75 43.25 -0.59
C ILE A 8 -7.60 42.50 -1.27
N GLY A 9 -6.61 43.21 -1.82
CA GLY A 9 -5.44 42.59 -2.45
C GLY A 9 -4.63 41.71 -1.51
N ILE A 10 -4.44 42.14 -0.25
CA ILE A 10 -3.76 41.34 0.78
C ILE A 10 -4.56 40.09 1.12
N ILE A 11 -5.89 40.20 1.30
CA ILE A 11 -6.76 39.06 1.60
C ILE A 11 -6.71 38.02 0.48
N ILE A 12 -6.83 38.45 -0.78
CA ILE A 12 -6.75 37.54 -1.94
C ILE A 12 -5.37 36.87 -2.00
N GLY A 13 -4.29 37.62 -1.79
CA GLY A 13 -2.94 37.06 -1.75
C GLY A 13 -2.78 35.96 -0.69
N LEU A 14 -3.32 36.17 0.52
CA LEU A 14 -3.31 35.17 1.59
C LEU A 14 -4.12 33.93 1.22
N ILE A 15 -5.30 34.10 0.61
CA ILE A 15 -6.13 32.97 0.16
C ILE A 15 -5.38 32.11 -0.86
N VAL A 16 -4.71 32.73 -1.85
CA VAL A 16 -3.92 32.01 -2.85
C VAL A 16 -2.79 31.20 -2.20
N ILE A 17 -2.09 31.78 -1.22
CA ILE A 17 -1.03 31.08 -0.48
C ILE A 17 -1.59 29.87 0.28
N VAL A 18 -2.69 30.05 1.02
CA VAL A 18 -3.31 28.96 1.80
C VAL A 18 -3.76 27.82 0.87
N ILE A 19 -4.41 28.15 -0.25
CA ILE A 19 -4.83 27.17 -1.24
C ILE A 19 -3.61 26.43 -1.81
N GLY A 20 -2.54 27.14 -2.17
CA GLY A 20 -1.31 26.53 -2.69
C GLY A 20 -0.67 25.56 -1.70
N VAL A 21 -0.63 25.91 -0.41
CA VAL A 21 -0.11 25.03 0.65
C VAL A 21 -0.98 23.78 0.80
N LEU A 22 -2.31 23.92 0.78
CA LEU A 22 -3.23 22.77 0.86
C LEU A 22 -3.05 21.82 -0.32
N PHE A 23 -2.94 22.35 -1.55
CA PHE A 23 -2.67 21.54 -2.73
C PHE A 23 -1.34 20.80 -2.63
N PHE A 24 -0.28 21.47 -2.19
CA PHE A 24 1.03 20.85 -2.01
C PHE A 24 1.00 19.69 -0.99
N ILE A 25 0.32 19.89 0.15
CA ILE A 25 0.16 18.85 1.16
C ILE A 25 -0.63 17.65 0.61
N ALA A 26 -1.72 17.91 -0.11
CA ALA A 26 -2.54 16.87 -0.72
C ALA A 26 -1.75 16.07 -1.77
N ASP A 27 -1.01 16.75 -2.64
CA ASP A 27 -0.18 16.13 -3.67
C ASP A 27 0.91 15.24 -3.07
N LYS A 28 1.67 15.74 -2.09
CA LYS A 28 2.70 14.95 -1.40
C LYS A 28 2.12 13.68 -0.75
N LYS A 29 0.93 13.79 -0.17
CA LYS A 29 0.23 12.63 0.42
C LYS A 29 -0.17 11.61 -0.65
N MET A 30 -0.70 12.07 -1.79
CA MET A 30 -1.05 11.19 -2.90
C MET A 30 0.17 10.50 -3.51
N GLN A 31 1.28 11.21 -3.68
CA GLN A 31 2.53 10.63 -4.15
C GLN A 31 3.01 9.48 -3.26
N LYS A 32 2.96 9.65 -1.93
CA LYS A 32 3.32 8.57 -0.99
C LYS A 32 2.44 7.33 -1.15
N ILE A 33 1.12 7.51 -1.29
CA ILE A 33 0.19 6.40 -1.51
C ILE A 33 0.51 5.68 -2.83
N ASN A 34 0.82 6.43 -3.88
CA ASN A 34 1.18 5.87 -5.18
C ASN A 34 2.49 5.08 -5.11
N ILE A 35 3.52 5.60 -4.43
CA ILE A 35 4.81 4.92 -4.25
C ILE A 35 4.62 3.62 -3.45
N ALA A 36 3.87 3.67 -2.35
CA ALA A 36 3.60 2.48 -1.55
C ALA A 36 2.86 1.39 -2.36
N GLN A 37 1.89 1.80 -3.19
CA GLN A 37 1.20 0.87 -4.08
C GLN A 37 2.13 0.29 -5.15
N GLN A 38 2.97 1.11 -5.78
CA GLN A 38 3.95 0.65 -6.78
C GLN A 38 4.93 -0.36 -6.18
N ASN A 39 5.40 -0.11 -4.97
CA ASN A 39 6.28 -1.03 -4.24
C ASN A 39 5.55 -2.34 -3.92
N ALA A 40 4.27 -2.26 -3.51
CA ALA A 40 3.46 -3.44 -3.23
C ALA A 40 3.22 -4.27 -4.50
N ASP A 41 2.87 -3.61 -5.60
CA ASP A 41 2.69 -4.22 -6.91
C ASP A 41 3.98 -4.90 -7.38
N PHE A 42 5.14 -4.23 -7.20
CA PHE A 42 6.43 -4.80 -7.55
C PHE A 42 6.72 -6.08 -6.76
N ILE A 43 6.52 -6.08 -5.44
CA ILE A 43 6.72 -7.26 -4.61
C ILE A 43 5.82 -8.39 -5.10
N ILE A 44 4.51 -8.15 -5.23
CA ILE A 44 3.53 -9.15 -5.68
C ILE A 44 3.88 -9.70 -7.06
N GLN A 45 4.28 -8.86 -8.01
CA GLN A 45 4.66 -9.30 -9.35
C GLN A 45 5.91 -10.19 -9.35
N ASN A 46 6.80 -10.01 -8.38
CA ASN A 46 8.09 -10.70 -8.29
C ASN A 46 8.19 -11.69 -7.12
N LEU A 47 7.08 -12.07 -6.47
CA LEU A 47 7.07 -13.01 -5.35
C LEU A 47 7.61 -14.42 -5.68
N ASP A 48 7.84 -14.76 -6.95
CA ASP A 48 8.51 -16.00 -7.40
C ASP A 48 10.02 -15.85 -7.63
N LYS A 49 10.57 -14.65 -7.41
CA LYS A 49 11.98 -14.31 -7.63
C LYS A 49 12.72 -14.21 -6.32
N SER A 50 13.91 -14.79 -6.24
CA SER A 50 14.71 -14.80 -5.01
C SER A 50 15.21 -13.41 -4.58
N ASP A 51 15.36 -12.48 -5.52
CA ASP A 51 15.84 -11.13 -5.28
C ASP A 51 14.77 -10.21 -4.67
N VAL A 52 13.48 -10.56 -4.76
CA VAL A 52 12.38 -9.81 -4.12
C VAL A 52 12.55 -9.68 -2.61
N ILE A 53 13.33 -10.58 -1.99
CA ILE A 53 13.65 -10.58 -0.56
C ILE A 53 14.38 -9.27 -0.16
N ASN A 54 15.04 -8.60 -1.10
CA ASN A 54 15.71 -7.32 -0.86
C ASN A 54 14.72 -6.17 -0.61
N GLU A 55 13.47 -6.30 -1.05
CA GLU A 55 12.41 -5.30 -0.84
C GLU A 55 11.81 -5.35 0.58
N PHE A 56 12.19 -6.34 1.39
CA PHE A 56 11.72 -6.50 2.76
C PHE A 56 12.70 -5.83 3.73
N PRO A 57 12.36 -4.74 4.42
CA PRO A 57 13.33 -4.02 5.26
C PRO A 57 13.78 -4.85 6.47
N ASP A 58 15.09 -4.88 6.77
CA ASP A 58 15.66 -5.70 7.84
C ASP A 58 15.07 -5.39 9.23
N ASN A 59 14.75 -4.11 9.49
CA ASN A 59 14.17 -3.67 10.76
C ASN A 59 12.78 -4.27 11.02
N ASN A 60 12.00 -4.50 9.95
CA ASN A 60 10.64 -5.02 10.05
C ASN A 60 10.59 -6.53 9.78
N PHE A 61 11.58 -7.06 9.05
CA PHE A 61 11.71 -8.46 8.66
C PHE A 61 13.09 -9.02 9.00
N PRO A 62 13.46 -9.12 10.29
CA PRO A 62 14.79 -9.54 10.71
C PRO A 62 15.10 -11.00 10.36
N ASN A 63 14.06 -11.83 10.19
CA ASN A 63 14.21 -13.23 9.80
C ASN A 63 14.08 -13.41 8.28
N LYS A 64 15.11 -12.96 7.55
CA LYS A 64 15.17 -13.11 6.08
C LYS A 64 15.06 -14.55 5.60
N SER A 65 15.52 -15.52 6.40
CA SER A 65 15.42 -16.94 6.03
C SER A 65 13.97 -17.43 5.96
N GLN A 66 13.09 -16.92 6.82
CA GLN A 66 11.67 -17.24 6.78
C GLN A 66 11.00 -16.67 5.52
N ILE A 67 11.29 -15.41 5.18
CA ILE A 67 10.80 -14.79 3.95
C ILE A 67 11.33 -15.53 2.72
N LYS A 68 12.60 -15.92 2.74
CA LYS A 68 13.21 -16.74 1.67
C LYS A 68 12.49 -18.06 1.49
N ASN A 69 12.26 -18.81 2.56
CA ASN A 69 11.58 -20.11 2.50
C ASN A 69 10.16 -19.97 1.94
N PHE A 70 9.47 -18.89 2.31
CA PHE A 70 8.15 -18.57 1.77
C PHE A 70 8.20 -18.28 0.25
N VAL A 71 9.09 -17.38 -0.19
CA VAL A 71 9.29 -17.04 -1.61
C VAL A 71 9.68 -18.28 -2.43
N ASP A 72 10.61 -19.09 -1.91
CA ASP A 72 11.00 -20.35 -2.54
C ASP A 72 9.81 -21.32 -2.66
N GLY A 73 8.97 -21.39 -1.62
CA GLY A 73 7.74 -22.18 -1.62
C GLY A 73 6.75 -21.76 -2.70
N ILE A 74 6.55 -20.45 -2.90
CA ILE A 74 5.72 -19.90 -3.99
C ILE A 74 6.31 -20.28 -5.36
N SER A 75 7.60 -20.06 -5.54
CA SER A 75 8.31 -20.30 -6.81
C SER A 75 8.23 -21.77 -7.23
N GLN A 76 8.36 -22.69 -6.27
CA GLN A 76 8.39 -24.14 -6.54
C GLN A 76 7.00 -24.76 -6.69
N ASN A 77 5.98 -24.27 -5.97
CA ASN A 77 4.71 -25.00 -5.81
C ASN A 77 3.49 -24.30 -6.42
N CYS A 78 3.52 -22.98 -6.61
CA CYS A 78 2.29 -22.21 -6.82
C CYS A 78 2.00 -21.77 -8.27
N ASP A 79 2.87 -22.07 -9.23
CA ASP A 79 2.79 -21.60 -10.63
C ASP A 79 2.49 -20.08 -10.71
N TRP A 80 3.30 -19.28 -10.03
CA TRP A 80 3.07 -17.84 -9.84
C TRP A 80 2.95 -17.04 -11.14
N LYS A 81 3.54 -17.54 -12.23
CA LYS A 81 3.49 -16.90 -13.55
C LYS A 81 2.09 -16.93 -14.16
N ASN A 82 1.31 -17.97 -13.85
CA ASN A 82 -0.05 -18.17 -14.37
C ASN A 82 -1.13 -17.91 -13.31
N LYS A 83 -0.81 -17.14 -12.26
CA LYS A 83 -1.77 -16.79 -11.21
C LYS A 83 -3.00 -16.06 -11.78
N ASP A 84 -4.18 -16.43 -11.31
CA ASP A 84 -5.43 -15.68 -11.58
C ASP A 84 -5.79 -14.86 -10.35
N GLY A 85 -5.82 -13.54 -10.49
CA GLY A 85 -6.11 -12.66 -9.36
C GLY A 85 -5.85 -11.20 -9.65
N LYS A 86 -6.04 -10.36 -8.63
CA LYS A 86 -6.02 -8.90 -8.77
C LYS A 86 -5.76 -8.19 -7.46
N PHE A 87 -5.42 -6.92 -7.58
CA PHE A 87 -5.60 -5.95 -6.50
C PHE A 87 -7.09 -5.82 -6.18
N VAL A 88 -7.44 -5.83 -4.89
CA VAL A 88 -8.83 -5.80 -4.42
C VAL A 88 -9.15 -4.48 -3.77
N ASP A 89 -8.38 -4.07 -2.76
CA ASP A 89 -8.59 -2.80 -2.08
C ASP A 89 -7.34 -2.33 -1.35
N PHE A 90 -7.37 -1.08 -0.90
CA PHE A 90 -6.42 -0.57 0.08
C PHE A 90 -7.17 0.11 1.22
N PHE A 91 -6.57 0.11 2.41
CA PHE A 91 -7.13 0.83 3.55
C PHE A 91 -6.03 1.54 4.32
N THR A 92 -6.34 2.78 4.75
CA THR A 92 -5.42 3.59 5.55
C THR A 92 -5.87 3.58 7.01
N MET A 93 -4.99 3.13 7.89
CA MET A 93 -5.16 3.23 9.33
C MET A 93 -4.45 4.48 9.83
N LYS A 94 -5.20 5.38 10.47
CA LYS A 94 -4.60 6.48 11.24
C LYS A 94 -4.56 6.10 12.70
N ASN A 95 -3.37 6.01 13.27
CA ASN A 95 -3.24 5.80 14.71
C ASN A 95 -3.03 7.15 15.42
N ILE A 96 -3.94 7.50 16.33
CA ILE A 96 -3.76 8.68 17.19
C ILE A 96 -2.56 8.42 18.10
N GLY A 97 -1.44 9.10 17.85
CA GLY A 97 -0.19 8.92 18.60
C GLY A 97 0.66 7.71 18.17
N GLY A 98 0.31 7.05 17.06
CA GLY A 98 1.05 5.92 16.51
C GLY A 98 1.43 6.10 15.04
N THR A 99 1.81 5.01 14.39
CA THR A 99 2.22 5.03 12.99
C THR A 99 1.01 5.05 12.06
N ASP A 100 0.95 6.03 11.14
CA ASP A 100 -0.01 6.00 10.03
C ASP A 100 0.40 4.89 9.07
N GLN A 101 -0.53 4.00 8.75
CA GLN A 101 -0.27 2.84 7.91
C GLN A 101 -1.25 2.76 6.76
N THR A 102 -0.80 2.22 5.63
CA THR A 102 -1.68 1.86 4.52
C THR A 102 -1.41 0.42 4.15
N ALA A 103 -2.46 -0.41 4.09
CA ALA A 103 -2.35 -1.77 3.62
C ALA A 103 -2.99 -1.94 2.24
N TYR A 104 -2.34 -2.75 1.42
CA TYR A 104 -2.75 -3.09 0.06
C TYR A 104 -3.08 -4.57 0.01
N ILE A 105 -4.29 -4.88 -0.48
CA ILE A 105 -4.87 -6.22 -0.46
C ILE A 105 -4.92 -6.76 -1.88
N TYR A 106 -4.31 -7.93 -2.06
CA TYR A 106 -4.29 -8.67 -3.31
C TYR A 106 -4.87 -10.06 -3.08
N GLU A 107 -5.61 -10.57 -4.05
CA GLU A 107 -6.25 -11.89 -3.97
C GLU A 107 -5.90 -12.71 -5.22
N TYR A 108 -5.48 -13.97 -5.02
CA TYR A 108 -5.09 -14.87 -6.09
C TYR A 108 -5.58 -16.31 -5.85
N TYR A 109 -6.18 -16.89 -6.90
CA TYR A 109 -6.26 -18.33 -7.06
C TYR A 109 -4.93 -18.83 -7.62
N LEU A 110 -4.20 -19.60 -6.81
CA LEU A 110 -2.95 -20.24 -7.20
C LEU A 110 -3.18 -21.74 -7.31
N LYS A 111 -2.25 -22.42 -7.98
CA LYS A 111 -2.30 -23.89 -8.07
C LYS A 111 -2.13 -24.57 -6.72
N CYS A 112 -1.37 -23.95 -5.82
CA CYS A 112 -1.05 -24.48 -4.50
C CYS A 112 -2.15 -24.20 -3.48
N ASP A 113 -2.76 -23.01 -3.54
CA ASP A 113 -3.73 -22.52 -2.57
C ASP A 113 -4.43 -21.25 -3.09
N SER A 114 -5.52 -20.85 -2.45
CA SER A 114 -6.22 -19.60 -2.72
C SER A 114 -5.83 -18.58 -1.64
N LEU A 115 -5.00 -17.59 -2.00
CA LEU A 115 -4.37 -16.72 -1.01
C LEU A 115 -4.72 -15.24 -1.20
N ARG A 116 -4.86 -14.56 -0.06
CA ARG A 116 -4.92 -13.11 0.08
C ARG A 116 -3.61 -12.61 0.68
N PHE A 117 -2.96 -11.68 -0.02
CA PHE A 117 -1.74 -11.02 0.42
C PHE A 117 -2.05 -9.59 0.86
N ILE A 118 -1.59 -9.22 2.05
CA ILE A 118 -1.83 -7.91 2.64
C ILE A 118 -0.48 -7.28 2.99
N LEU A 119 -0.08 -6.27 2.21
CA LEU A 119 1.18 -5.56 2.38
C LEU A 119 0.92 -4.24 3.07
N THR A 120 1.42 -4.08 4.30
CA THR A 120 1.21 -2.87 5.12
C THR A 120 2.45 -2.00 5.15
N TYR A 121 2.30 -0.74 4.78
CA TYR A 121 3.36 0.26 4.74
C TYR A 121 3.25 1.25 5.89
N ASP A 122 4.38 1.60 6.50
CA ASP A 122 4.55 2.77 7.36
C ASP A 122 4.60 4.02 6.48
N MET A 123 3.67 4.95 6.70
CA MET A 123 3.51 6.17 5.92
C MET A 123 4.16 7.40 6.58
N ASN A 124 4.68 7.27 7.79
CA ASN A 124 5.31 8.36 8.55
C ASN A 124 6.74 8.66 8.07
N LYS A 125 7.42 7.67 7.48
CA LYS A 125 8.75 7.84 6.86
C LYS A 125 8.69 8.71 5.62
N GLU A 126 9.81 9.32 5.22
CA GLU A 126 9.86 10.18 4.02
C GLU A 126 9.39 9.42 2.78
N GLU A 127 9.92 8.21 2.59
CA GLU A 127 9.41 7.22 1.66
C GLU A 127 8.66 6.13 2.43
N PRO A 128 7.52 5.64 1.90
CA PRO A 128 6.74 4.61 2.57
C PRO A 128 7.53 3.29 2.61
N GLU A 129 7.55 2.65 3.78
CA GLU A 129 8.36 1.46 4.01
C GLU A 129 7.47 0.25 4.37
N LEU A 130 7.74 -0.91 3.76
CA LEU A 130 7.01 -2.13 4.08
C LEU A 130 7.27 -2.53 5.54
N SER A 131 6.19 -2.63 6.31
CA SER A 131 6.23 -2.92 7.75
C SER A 131 5.66 -4.28 8.11
N ARG A 132 4.77 -4.83 7.28
CA ARG A 132 4.14 -6.15 7.50
C ARG A 132 3.71 -6.78 6.19
N LEU A 133 3.89 -8.09 6.10
CA LEU A 133 3.24 -8.95 5.13
C LEU A 133 2.34 -9.92 5.91
N ASP A 134 1.05 -9.92 5.61
CA ASP A 134 0.11 -10.92 6.11
C ASP A 134 -0.45 -11.73 4.94
N ILE A 135 -0.64 -13.03 5.16
CA ILE A 135 -1.06 -13.99 4.15
C ILE A 135 -2.20 -14.80 4.75
N GLN A 136 -3.36 -14.73 4.10
CA GLN A 136 -4.60 -15.31 4.60
C GLN A 136 -5.23 -16.21 3.54
N PRO A 137 -5.95 -17.27 3.96
CA PRO A 137 -6.80 -18.02 3.05
C PRO A 137 -7.92 -17.12 2.48
N LEU A 138 -8.29 -17.34 1.23
CA LEU A 138 -9.33 -16.58 0.53
C LEU A 138 -10.74 -16.90 1.04
N GLU A 139 -10.92 -18.09 1.59
CA GLU A 139 -12.18 -18.63 2.11
C GLU A 139 -12.68 -17.81 3.30
N GLU A 140 -11.76 -17.23 4.08
CA GLU A 140 -12.09 -16.45 5.26
C GLU A 140 -12.49 -15.00 4.88
N PRO A 141 -13.59 -14.48 5.48
CA PRO A 141 -13.96 -13.08 5.32
C PRO A 141 -12.88 -12.16 5.91
N ASN A 142 -12.71 -11.00 5.28
CA ASN A 142 -11.78 -9.99 5.76
C ASN A 142 -12.51 -8.65 5.85
N ASP A 143 -12.69 -8.18 7.09
CA ASP A 143 -13.44 -6.97 7.43
C ASP A 143 -12.75 -5.68 6.95
N MET A 144 -11.49 -5.77 6.48
CA MET A 144 -10.75 -4.64 5.91
C MET A 144 -11.13 -4.38 4.44
N ILE A 145 -11.82 -5.32 3.79
CA ILE A 145 -12.34 -5.14 2.43
C ILE A 145 -13.71 -4.49 2.51
N LEU A 146 -13.77 -3.18 2.27
CA LEU A 146 -14.98 -2.38 2.40
C LEU A 146 -16.07 -2.74 1.38
N PHE A 147 -15.66 -3.26 0.22
CA PHE A 147 -16.54 -3.60 -0.90
C PHE A 147 -16.39 -5.10 -1.22
N PRO A 148 -17.19 -5.98 -0.58
CA PRO A 148 -17.08 -7.42 -0.78
C PRO A 148 -17.19 -7.86 -2.24
N GLU A 149 -17.95 -7.14 -3.06
CA GLU A 149 -18.09 -7.38 -4.50
C GLU A 149 -16.77 -7.27 -5.28
N LYS A 150 -15.76 -6.58 -4.73
CA LYS A 150 -14.43 -6.53 -5.34
C LYS A 150 -13.64 -7.83 -5.15
N GLN A 151 -13.99 -8.66 -4.17
CA GLN A 151 -13.27 -9.89 -3.86
C GLN A 151 -13.32 -10.87 -5.04
N LEU A 152 -12.25 -11.65 -5.20
CA LEU A 152 -12.10 -12.59 -6.31
C LEU A 152 -13.17 -13.68 -6.29
N LYS A 153 -13.61 -14.11 -5.10
CA LYS A 153 -14.68 -15.12 -4.92
C LYS A 153 -16.07 -14.68 -5.40
N ASN A 154 -16.25 -13.38 -5.67
CA ASN A 154 -17.50 -12.79 -6.14
C ASN A 154 -17.42 -12.36 -7.62
N ARG A 155 -16.38 -12.79 -8.34
CA ARG A 155 -16.18 -12.51 -9.77
C ARG A 155 -17.18 -13.25 -10.67
#